data_AF-A0A6S7BC27-F1
#
_entry.id   AF-A0A6S7BC27-F1
#
_cell.length_a   1.000
_cell.length_b   1.000
_cell.length_c   1.000
_cell.angle_alpha   90.00
_cell.angle_beta   90.00
_cell.angle_gamma   90.00
#
_symmetry.space_group_name_H-M   'P 1'
#
loop_
_entity.id
_entity.type
_entity.pdbx_description
1 polymer ?
#
loop_
_entity_poly.entity_id
_entity_poly.type
_entity_poly.pdbx_seq_one_letter_code
_entity_poly.pdbx_strand_id
1 'polypeptide(L)'
;MTALTTNSHLALMYEQASAFLNLDQAARAQSDWFRSFRDDKDVRSFFKKKKVLAKGTSLQVTVISQIARAVVDCIEEGEPDLAPTGSEVRDIMKSATDLATKLTAAPSSWLTPGARTRGFQEPLRTLQTMPSIVPARTAGRLPMTQRRTLILRLAHAICEVCDEIPIRLITAVVARAWEETLERQVYEVLTAAERDSIRALVESKRRNQADSENTAHLAISRASVPRNRTSPVPDTRTDAQRLTQALEIVSGFADETAAIVLHDALSTAAAELGIEPNSADE
;
A
#
# COMPACT_ATOMS: atom_id res chain seq x y z
N MET A 1 -15.00 4.02 -14.13
CA MET A 1 -14.95 5.23 -14.99
C MET A 1 -16.16 6.17 -14.81
N THR A 2 -16.82 6.23 -13.64
CA THR A 2 -18.05 7.03 -13.44
C THR A 2 -17.92 8.18 -12.43
N ALA A 3 -16.71 8.50 -11.95
CA ALA A 3 -16.49 9.54 -10.92
C ALA A 3 -15.77 10.82 -11.40
N LEU A 4 -15.38 10.92 -12.68
CA LEU A 4 -14.63 12.06 -13.22
C LEU A 4 -15.49 13.29 -13.59
N THR A 5 -16.81 13.25 -13.37
CA THR A 5 -17.73 14.29 -13.86
C THR A 5 -17.81 15.56 -13.01
N THR A 6 -17.13 15.68 -11.87
CA THR A 6 -17.30 16.82 -10.95
C THR A 6 -16.12 17.79 -10.87
N ASN A 7 -14.92 17.46 -11.37
CA ASN A 7 -13.78 18.38 -11.35
C ASN A 7 -12.94 18.30 -12.63
N SER A 8 -13.21 19.20 -13.58
CA SER A 8 -12.49 19.31 -14.86
C SER A 8 -11.00 19.59 -14.69
N HIS A 9 -10.60 20.34 -13.67
CA HIS A 9 -9.20 20.64 -13.40
C HIS A 9 -8.46 19.40 -12.89
N LEU A 10 -9.09 18.61 -12.03
CA LEU A 10 -8.52 17.34 -11.56
C LEU A 10 -8.41 16.32 -12.69
N ALA A 11 -9.40 16.23 -13.58
CA ALA A 11 -9.35 15.37 -14.76
C ALA A 11 -8.21 15.78 -15.72
N LEU A 12 -8.04 17.07 -15.98
CA LEU A 12 -6.92 17.57 -16.77
C LEU A 12 -5.57 17.28 -16.09
N MET A 13 -5.49 17.48 -14.77
CA MET A 13 -4.30 17.19 -13.97
C MET A 13 -3.92 15.69 -14.06
N TYR A 14 -4.92 14.80 -14.05
CA TYR A 14 -4.74 13.35 -14.23
C TYR A 14 -4.20 12.99 -15.61
N GLU A 15 -4.79 13.54 -16.67
CA GLU A 15 -4.34 13.28 -18.04
C GLU A 15 -2.88 13.73 -18.23
N GLN A 16 -2.53 14.92 -17.72
CA GLN A 16 -1.18 15.47 -17.78
C GLN A 16 -0.19 14.65 -16.94
N ALA A 17 -0.58 14.22 -15.74
CA ALA A 17 0.24 13.36 -14.89
C ALA A 17 0.49 11.99 -15.53
N SER A 18 -0.55 11.37 -16.10
CA SER A 18 -0.47 10.08 -16.79
C SER A 18 0.42 10.17 -18.03
N ALA A 19 0.23 11.19 -18.86
CA ALA A 19 1.09 11.44 -20.02
C ALA A 19 2.55 11.64 -19.62
N PHE A 20 2.81 12.40 -18.55
CA PHE A 20 4.16 12.60 -18.02
C PHE A 20 4.81 11.29 -17.54
N LEU A 21 4.06 10.41 -16.87
CA LEU A 21 4.57 9.12 -16.40
C LEU A 21 4.87 8.15 -17.54
N ASN A 22 4.22 8.28 -18.70
CA ASN A 22 4.52 7.47 -19.88
C ASN A 22 5.80 7.90 -20.63
N LEU A 23 6.37 9.06 -20.30
CA LEU A 23 7.64 9.51 -20.88
C LEU A 23 8.83 8.80 -20.21
N ASP A 24 9.92 8.63 -20.97
CA ASP A 24 11.22 8.24 -20.41
C ASP A 24 11.81 9.34 -19.51
N GLN A 25 12.87 9.01 -18.76
CA GLN A 25 13.44 9.94 -17.78
C GLN A 25 14.02 11.22 -18.43
N ALA A 26 14.57 11.14 -19.63
CA ALA A 26 15.16 12.28 -20.33
C ALA A 26 14.07 13.22 -20.88
N ALA A 27 13.02 12.66 -21.46
CA ALA A 27 11.84 13.36 -21.94
C ALA A 27 11.06 14.00 -20.79
N ARG A 28 10.94 13.33 -19.64
CA ARG A 28 10.34 13.92 -18.42
C ARG A 28 11.03 15.22 -18.01
N ALA A 29 12.37 15.26 -18.03
CA ALA A 29 13.13 16.46 -17.67
C ALA A 29 12.89 17.65 -18.61
N GLN A 30 12.43 17.39 -19.83
CA GLN A 30 12.14 18.41 -20.84
C GLN A 30 10.65 18.74 -20.96
N SER A 31 9.78 17.93 -20.35
CA SER A 31 8.32 18.12 -20.43
C SER A 31 7.85 19.45 -19.85
N ASP A 32 6.79 20.01 -20.42
CA ASP A 32 6.17 21.23 -19.91
C ASP A 32 5.53 21.01 -18.54
N TRP A 33 5.04 19.80 -18.27
CA TRP A 33 4.58 19.40 -16.94
C TRP A 33 5.68 19.59 -15.89
N PHE A 34 6.88 19.03 -16.13
CA PHE A 34 8.02 19.21 -15.23
C PHE A 34 8.41 20.68 -15.03
N ARG A 35 8.55 21.45 -16.13
CA ARG A 35 8.89 22.87 -16.06
C ARG A 35 7.85 23.66 -15.28
N SER A 36 6.57 23.35 -15.50
CA SER A 36 5.47 24.03 -14.82
C SER A 36 5.53 23.88 -13.31
N PHE A 37 5.98 22.75 -12.77
CA PHE A 37 6.17 22.60 -11.31
C PHE A 37 7.49 23.19 -10.84
N ARG A 38 8.60 22.95 -11.57
CA ARG A 38 9.91 23.40 -11.16
C ARG A 38 10.02 24.93 -11.09
N ASP A 39 9.41 25.62 -12.05
CA ASP A 39 9.55 27.06 -12.23
C ASP A 39 8.40 27.88 -11.61
N ASP A 40 7.37 27.23 -11.09
CA ASP A 40 6.28 27.88 -10.36
C ASP A 40 6.80 28.69 -9.17
N LYS A 41 6.32 29.93 -9.04
CA LYS A 41 6.84 30.93 -8.11
C LYS A 41 6.79 30.47 -6.64
N ASP A 42 5.77 29.71 -6.28
CA ASP A 42 5.47 29.35 -4.89
C ASP A 42 6.32 28.15 -4.45
N VAL A 43 6.82 27.36 -5.40
CA VAL A 43 7.56 26.12 -5.16
C VAL A 43 8.98 26.11 -5.69
N ARG A 44 9.35 27.07 -6.54
CA ARG A 44 10.71 27.20 -7.10
C ARG A 44 11.78 27.21 -6.01
N SER A 45 11.49 27.77 -4.84
CA SER A 45 12.42 27.77 -3.70
C SER A 45 12.74 26.35 -3.21
N PHE A 46 11.76 25.44 -3.21
CA PHE A 46 11.96 24.05 -2.83
C PHE A 46 12.94 23.35 -3.78
N PHE A 47 12.77 23.51 -5.09
CA PHE A 47 13.63 22.87 -6.09
C PHE A 47 15.00 23.55 -6.24
N LYS A 48 15.07 24.88 -6.17
CA LYS A 48 16.30 25.65 -6.45
C LYS A 48 17.14 25.99 -5.22
N LYS A 49 16.56 26.08 -4.02
CA LYS A 49 17.30 26.42 -2.79
C LYS A 49 17.71 25.20 -1.95
N LYS A 50 17.02 24.06 -2.09
CA LYS A 50 17.38 22.84 -1.34
C LYS A 50 18.65 22.22 -1.92
N LYS A 51 19.73 22.15 -1.11
CA LYS A 51 21.07 21.68 -1.54
C LYS A 51 21.06 20.34 -2.28
N VAL A 52 20.16 19.43 -1.92
CA VAL A 52 20.05 18.09 -2.54
C VAL A 52 19.41 18.18 -3.92
N LEU A 53 18.29 18.91 -4.04
CA LEU A 53 17.55 19.04 -5.30
C LEU A 53 18.20 20.03 -6.28
N ALA A 54 18.89 21.04 -5.78
CA ALA A 54 19.57 22.04 -6.59
C ALA A 54 20.72 21.45 -7.42
N LYS A 55 21.28 20.31 -6.99
CA LYS A 55 22.45 19.69 -7.60
C LYS A 55 22.15 18.77 -8.79
N GLY A 56 20.89 18.38 -9.03
CA GLY A 56 20.60 17.40 -10.08
C GLY A 56 19.15 17.37 -10.55
N THR A 57 18.98 17.47 -11.87
CA THR A 57 17.67 17.36 -12.56
C THR A 57 17.01 16.01 -12.32
N SER A 58 17.76 14.92 -12.18
CA SER A 58 17.24 13.57 -11.94
C SER A 58 16.42 13.46 -10.65
N LEU A 59 16.89 14.06 -9.56
CA LEU A 59 16.18 14.12 -8.28
C LEU A 59 14.92 14.98 -8.38
N GLN A 60 15.00 16.13 -9.08
CA GLN A 60 13.82 16.97 -9.33
C GLN A 60 12.75 16.23 -10.14
N VAL A 61 13.16 15.50 -11.18
CA VAL A 61 12.28 14.66 -12.00
C VAL A 61 11.69 13.53 -11.16
N THR A 62 12.46 12.95 -10.24
CA THR A 62 11.97 11.91 -9.32
C THR A 62 10.86 12.44 -8.41
N VAL A 63 11.06 13.61 -7.79
CA VAL A 63 10.04 14.25 -6.94
C VAL A 63 8.77 14.56 -7.75
N ILE A 64 8.91 15.12 -8.94
CA ILE A 64 7.75 15.43 -9.80
C ILE A 64 7.07 14.15 -10.33
N SER A 65 7.82 13.07 -10.52
CA SER A 65 7.25 11.76 -10.84
C SER A 65 6.43 11.20 -9.67
N GLN A 66 6.88 11.38 -8.44
CA GLN A 66 6.09 11.00 -7.26
C GLN A 66 4.83 11.84 -7.09
N ILE A 67 4.90 13.14 -7.41
CA ILE A 67 3.71 14.00 -7.48
C ILE A 67 2.73 13.47 -8.52
N ALA A 68 3.20 13.15 -9.73
CA ALA A 68 2.36 12.63 -10.79
C ALA A 68 1.71 11.29 -10.41
N ARG A 69 2.45 10.37 -9.78
CA ARG A 69 1.90 9.10 -9.27
C ARG A 69 0.82 9.34 -8.22
N ALA A 70 1.09 10.20 -7.23
CA ALA A 70 0.10 10.51 -6.20
C ALA A 70 -1.21 11.08 -6.77
N VAL A 71 -1.16 11.80 -7.90
CA VAL A 71 -2.35 12.29 -8.63
C VAL A 71 -3.09 11.15 -9.30
N VAL A 72 -2.37 10.26 -10.01
CA VAL A 72 -2.96 9.08 -10.68
C VAL A 72 -3.60 8.15 -9.67
N ASP A 73 -2.87 7.77 -8.62
CA ASP A 73 -3.34 6.84 -7.60
C ASP A 73 -4.55 7.41 -6.82
N CYS A 74 -4.62 8.75 -6.65
CA CYS A 74 -5.76 9.40 -6.01
C CYS A 74 -7.08 9.21 -6.79
N ILE A 75 -7.01 8.97 -8.09
CA ILE A 75 -8.17 8.84 -8.98
C ILE A 75 -8.46 7.37 -9.27
N GLU A 76 -7.42 6.55 -9.44
CA GLU A 76 -7.56 5.14 -9.81
C GLU A 76 -7.92 4.24 -8.62
N GLU A 77 -7.38 4.49 -7.42
CA GLU A 77 -7.63 3.65 -6.23
C GLU A 77 -8.96 3.96 -5.52
N GLY A 78 -9.76 4.91 -6.04
CA GLY A 78 -11.06 5.28 -5.47
C GLY A 78 -10.97 6.09 -4.16
N GLU A 79 -12.11 6.51 -3.64
CA GLU A 79 -12.15 7.21 -2.34
C GLU A 79 -11.75 6.23 -1.22
N PRO A 80 -10.85 6.62 -0.29
CA PRO A 80 -10.50 5.77 0.83
C PRO A 80 -11.74 5.48 1.67
N ASP A 81 -11.84 4.26 2.18
CA ASP A 81 -12.94 3.83 3.05
C ASP A 81 -12.95 4.73 4.30
N LEU A 82 -13.95 5.60 4.40
CA LEU A 82 -14.01 6.59 5.47
C LEU A 82 -14.42 5.90 6.77
N ALA A 83 -13.73 6.19 7.87
CA ALA A 83 -14.17 5.77 9.19
C ALA A 83 -15.63 6.21 9.42
N PRO A 84 -16.46 5.36 10.07
CA PRO A 84 -17.87 5.65 10.26
C PRO A 84 -18.06 6.88 11.14
N THR A 85 -19.12 7.64 10.88
CA THR A 85 -19.58 8.73 11.74
C THR A 85 -20.10 8.19 13.07
N GLY A 86 -20.13 9.05 14.09
CA GLY A 86 -20.78 8.71 15.35
C GLY A 86 -22.26 8.34 15.20
N SER A 87 -22.98 8.90 14.21
CA SER A 87 -24.37 8.50 13.90
C SER A 87 -24.45 7.10 13.31
N GLU A 88 -23.62 6.79 12.31
CA GLU A 88 -23.59 5.45 11.70
C GLU A 88 -23.22 4.37 12.72
N VAL A 89 -22.24 4.65 13.61
CA VAL A 89 -21.90 3.79 14.73
C VAL A 89 -23.10 3.56 15.65
N ARG A 90 -23.84 4.61 16.02
CA ARG A 90 -25.05 4.49 16.86
C ARG A 90 -26.18 3.74 16.17
N ASP A 91 -26.35 3.91 14.87
CA ASP A 91 -27.39 3.22 14.10
C ASP A 91 -27.12 1.71 14.02
N ILE A 92 -25.85 1.31 13.91
CA ILE A 92 -25.44 -0.09 14.00
C ILE A 92 -25.71 -0.63 15.42
N MET A 93 -25.33 0.09 16.48
CA MET A 93 -25.62 -0.33 17.86
C MET A 93 -27.12 -0.51 18.10
N LYS A 94 -27.93 0.43 17.60
CA LYS A 94 -29.38 0.37 17.71
C LYS A 94 -29.95 -0.83 16.96
N SER A 95 -29.51 -1.06 15.73
CA SER A 95 -29.95 -2.21 14.92
C SER A 95 -29.59 -3.54 15.58
N ALA A 96 -28.39 -3.64 16.17
CA ALA A 96 -27.96 -4.81 16.93
C ALA A 96 -28.78 -5.02 18.22
N THR A 97 -29.18 -3.93 18.89
CA THR A 97 -30.03 -3.97 20.08
C THR A 97 -31.46 -4.40 19.73
N ASP A 98 -32.02 -3.83 18.67
CA ASP A 98 -33.36 -4.17 18.18
C ASP A 98 -33.44 -5.64 17.74
N LEU A 99 -32.41 -6.12 17.03
CA LEU A 99 -32.31 -7.53 16.63
C LEU A 99 -32.24 -8.46 17.84
N ALA A 100 -31.38 -8.17 18.82
CA ALA A 100 -31.29 -8.99 20.03
C ALA A 100 -32.60 -9.03 20.83
N THR A 101 -33.29 -7.89 20.90
CA THR A 101 -34.61 -7.81 21.57
C THR A 101 -35.64 -8.68 20.86
N LYS A 102 -35.69 -8.61 19.52
CA LYS A 102 -36.56 -9.47 18.71
C LYS A 102 -36.24 -10.96 18.87
N LEU A 103 -34.96 -11.32 18.89
CA LEU A 103 -34.53 -12.70 19.11
C LEU A 103 -34.87 -13.22 20.51
N THR A 104 -34.81 -12.36 21.52
CA THR A 104 -35.18 -12.74 22.91
C THR A 104 -36.69 -12.90 23.07
N ALA A 105 -37.48 -12.06 22.40
CA ALA A 105 -38.93 -12.13 22.43
C ALA A 105 -39.51 -13.24 21.53
N ALA A 106 -38.76 -13.70 20.53
CA ALA A 106 -39.23 -14.72 19.59
C ALA A 106 -39.39 -16.08 20.28
N PRO A 107 -40.48 -16.82 19.99
CA PRO A 107 -40.63 -18.19 20.42
C PRO A 107 -39.45 -19.04 19.96
N SER A 108 -39.00 -19.92 20.86
CA SER A 108 -37.93 -20.88 20.61
C SER A 108 -38.09 -21.61 19.27
N SER A 109 -39.30 -22.06 18.96
CA SER A 109 -39.63 -22.80 17.74
C SER A 109 -39.43 -22.03 16.43
N TRP A 110 -39.30 -20.69 16.49
CA TRP A 110 -39.13 -19.85 15.29
C TRP A 110 -37.66 -19.58 14.96
N LEU A 111 -36.75 -19.90 15.87
CA LEU A 111 -35.32 -19.63 15.73
C LEU A 111 -34.58 -20.88 15.32
N THR A 112 -33.64 -20.73 14.38
CA THR A 112 -32.69 -21.80 14.07
C THR A 112 -31.81 -22.09 15.29
N PRO A 113 -31.36 -23.35 15.48
CA PRO A 113 -30.47 -23.69 16.60
C PRO A 113 -29.21 -22.82 16.65
N GLY A 114 -28.67 -22.44 15.48
CA GLY A 114 -27.51 -21.55 15.34
C GLY A 114 -27.69 -20.17 15.96
N ALA A 115 -28.90 -19.59 15.91
CA ALA A 115 -29.19 -18.27 16.47
C ALA A 115 -29.08 -18.23 18.01
N ARG A 116 -29.06 -19.39 18.67
CA ARG A 116 -28.91 -19.50 20.13
C ARG A 116 -27.50 -19.84 20.58
N THR A 117 -26.62 -20.14 19.64
CA THR A 117 -25.24 -20.49 19.97
C THR A 117 -24.50 -19.27 20.47
N ARG A 118 -23.53 -19.53 21.35
CA ARG A 118 -22.59 -18.51 21.84
C ARG A 118 -21.88 -17.81 20.67
N GLY A 119 -21.53 -18.55 19.62
CA GLY A 119 -20.87 -18.02 18.42
C GLY A 119 -21.69 -17.00 17.62
N PHE A 120 -23.02 -16.99 17.75
CA PHE A 120 -23.88 -15.96 17.16
C PHE A 120 -24.18 -14.82 18.15
N GLN A 121 -24.46 -15.18 19.41
CA GLN A 121 -24.88 -14.23 20.44
C GLN A 121 -23.74 -13.31 20.92
N GLU A 122 -22.49 -13.79 20.95
CA GLU A 122 -21.35 -12.97 21.36
C GLU A 122 -21.00 -11.87 20.36
N PRO A 123 -20.82 -12.14 19.05
CA PRO A 123 -20.63 -11.08 18.07
C PRO A 123 -21.76 -10.05 18.06
N LEU A 124 -23.02 -10.49 18.23
CA LEU A 124 -24.16 -9.59 18.33
C LEU A 124 -24.07 -8.66 19.56
N ARG A 125 -23.66 -9.18 20.72
CA ARG A 125 -23.40 -8.35 21.92
C ARG A 125 -22.23 -7.40 21.70
N THR A 126 -21.19 -7.82 21.00
CA THR A 126 -20.05 -6.95 20.66
C THR A 126 -20.52 -5.79 19.77
N LEU A 127 -21.38 -6.03 18.77
CA LEU A 127 -21.94 -4.96 17.93
C LEU A 127 -22.83 -3.97 18.71
N GLN A 128 -23.42 -4.37 19.83
CA GLN A 128 -24.22 -3.47 20.68
C GLN A 128 -23.36 -2.47 21.46
N THR A 129 -22.10 -2.80 21.75
CA THR A 129 -21.24 -2.00 22.64
C THR A 129 -20.03 -1.40 21.93
N MET A 130 -19.46 -2.12 20.97
CA MET A 130 -18.25 -1.74 20.24
C MET A 130 -18.34 -2.19 18.76
N PRO A 131 -19.20 -1.53 17.94
CA PRO A 131 -19.41 -1.92 16.55
C PRO A 131 -18.28 -1.52 15.59
N SER A 132 -17.38 -0.64 16.02
CA SER A 132 -16.30 -0.11 15.18
C SER A 132 -14.95 -0.34 15.84
N ILE A 133 -14.00 -0.87 15.07
CA ILE A 133 -12.60 -1.07 15.46
C ILE A 133 -11.80 0.24 15.30
N VAL A 134 -12.32 1.17 14.51
CA VAL A 134 -11.72 2.48 14.24
C VAL A 134 -12.53 3.57 14.96
N PRO A 135 -11.90 4.57 15.59
CA PRO A 135 -12.61 5.69 16.22
C PRO A 135 -13.55 6.40 15.23
N ALA A 136 -14.76 6.70 15.69
CA ALA A 136 -15.76 7.35 14.84
C ALA A 136 -15.36 8.79 14.48
N ARG A 137 -15.62 9.20 13.24
CA ARG A 137 -15.38 10.59 12.81
C ARG A 137 -16.51 11.51 13.27
N THR A 138 -16.18 12.78 13.49
CA THR A 138 -17.17 13.83 13.79
C THR A 138 -18.12 14.01 12.61
N ALA A 139 -19.42 14.09 12.88
CA ALA A 139 -20.42 14.43 11.87
C ALA A 139 -20.25 15.91 11.46
N GLY A 140 -19.84 16.12 10.22
CA GLY A 140 -19.66 17.43 9.60
C GLY A 140 -19.72 17.29 8.08
N ARG A 141 -19.60 18.41 7.36
CA ARG A 141 -19.47 18.43 5.88
C ARG A 141 -18.46 17.35 5.48
N LEU A 142 -18.84 16.44 4.56
CA LEU A 142 -17.91 15.43 4.02
C LEU A 142 -16.57 16.12 3.80
N PRO A 143 -15.47 15.71 4.48
CA PRO A 143 -14.18 16.31 4.21
C PRO A 143 -13.96 16.09 2.72
N MET A 144 -13.55 17.11 1.98
CA MET A 144 -13.31 17.00 0.54
C MET A 144 -12.42 15.79 0.26
N THR A 145 -13.03 14.65 -0.06
CA THR A 145 -12.48 13.31 0.12
C THR A 145 -11.28 13.13 -0.77
N GLN A 146 -11.45 13.48 -2.05
CA GLN A 146 -10.40 13.48 -3.03
C GLN A 146 -9.31 14.52 -2.73
N ARG A 147 -9.67 15.74 -2.29
CA ARG A 147 -8.68 16.78 -1.94
C ARG A 147 -7.81 16.34 -0.76
N ARG A 148 -8.42 15.86 0.32
CA ARG A 148 -7.73 15.35 1.51
C ARG A 148 -6.87 14.14 1.16
N THR A 149 -7.40 13.22 0.36
CA THR A 149 -6.67 12.04 -0.13
C THR A 149 -5.44 12.44 -0.91
N LEU A 150 -5.58 13.37 -1.86
CA LEU A 150 -4.45 13.89 -2.62
C LEU A 150 -3.41 14.56 -1.72
N ILE A 151 -3.82 15.37 -0.74
CA ILE A 151 -2.91 15.99 0.23
C ILE A 151 -2.09 14.93 0.98
N LEU A 152 -2.74 13.88 1.49
CA LEU A 152 -2.08 12.82 2.25
C LEU A 152 -1.14 11.99 1.37
N ARG A 153 -1.58 11.61 0.15
CA ARG A 153 -0.75 10.88 -0.82
C ARG A 153 0.48 11.69 -1.23
N LEU A 154 0.32 12.99 -1.51
CA LEU A 154 1.43 13.88 -1.83
C LEU A 154 2.41 14.00 -0.66
N ALA A 155 1.90 14.16 0.57
CA ALA A 155 2.74 14.23 1.76
C ALA A 155 3.57 12.95 1.93
N HIS A 156 2.95 11.78 1.77
CA HIS A 156 3.63 10.49 1.85
C HIS A 156 4.68 10.35 0.73
N ALA A 157 4.29 10.54 -0.53
CA ALA A 157 5.15 10.34 -1.69
C ALA A 157 6.37 11.29 -1.71
N ILE A 158 6.19 12.54 -1.26
CA ILE A 158 7.29 13.50 -1.16
C ILE A 158 8.18 13.17 0.05
N CYS A 159 7.60 12.81 1.19
CA CYS A 159 8.37 12.42 2.38
C CYS A 159 9.25 11.20 2.11
N GLU A 160 8.75 10.23 1.34
CA GLU A 160 9.48 9.04 0.93
C GLU A 160 10.78 9.38 0.18
N VAL A 161 10.78 10.41 -0.67
CA VAL A 161 11.96 10.81 -1.47
C VAL A 161 12.81 11.89 -0.81
N CYS A 162 12.19 12.84 -0.12
CA CYS A 162 12.84 14.07 0.36
C CYS A 162 13.05 14.14 1.87
N ASP A 163 12.54 13.17 2.61
CA ASP A 163 12.52 13.11 4.09
C ASP A 163 11.86 14.33 4.76
N GLU A 164 11.01 15.02 4.01
CA GLU A 164 10.36 16.26 4.44
C GLU A 164 8.95 16.33 3.87
N ILE A 165 8.07 17.07 4.56
CA ILE A 165 6.69 17.33 4.13
C ILE A 165 6.56 18.83 3.79
N PRO A 166 6.84 19.24 2.54
CA PRO A 166 6.83 20.64 2.14
C PRO A 166 5.40 21.15 1.89
N ILE A 167 4.78 21.75 2.92
CA ILE A 167 3.39 22.25 2.87
C ILE A 167 3.12 23.18 1.68
N ARG A 168 4.05 24.08 1.35
CA ARG A 168 3.90 24.99 0.21
C ARG A 168 3.83 24.28 -1.14
N LEU A 169 4.68 23.26 -1.32
CA LEU A 169 4.66 22.43 -2.54
C LEU A 169 3.35 21.67 -2.64
N ILE A 170 2.92 21.03 -1.56
CA ILE A 170 1.64 20.31 -1.52
C ILE A 170 0.48 21.25 -1.84
N THR A 171 0.46 22.45 -1.23
CA THR A 171 -0.57 23.46 -1.47
C THR A 171 -0.61 23.88 -2.94
N ALA A 172 0.53 24.21 -3.55
CA ALA A 172 0.59 24.62 -4.95
C ALA A 172 0.15 23.50 -5.92
N VAL A 173 0.50 22.24 -5.62
CA VAL A 173 0.07 21.08 -6.41
C VAL A 173 -1.46 20.91 -6.31
N VAL A 174 -2.01 20.92 -5.10
CA VAL A 174 -3.45 20.73 -4.87
C VAL A 174 -4.26 21.91 -5.42
N ALA A 175 -3.72 23.12 -5.36
CA ALA A 175 -4.34 24.31 -5.93
C ALA A 175 -4.59 24.22 -7.45
N ARG A 176 -3.85 23.37 -8.17
CA ARG A 176 -4.10 23.14 -9.61
C ARG A 176 -5.38 22.39 -9.89
N ALA A 177 -5.81 21.51 -8.98
CA ALA A 177 -7.09 20.81 -9.06
C ALA A 177 -8.21 21.55 -8.30
N TRP A 178 -7.86 22.37 -7.32
CA TRP A 178 -8.81 23.15 -6.52
C TRP A 178 -8.24 24.55 -6.22
N GLU A 179 -8.54 25.53 -7.07
CA GLU A 179 -7.94 26.88 -7.05
C GLU A 179 -8.03 27.60 -5.69
N GLU A 180 -9.08 27.34 -4.91
CA GLU A 180 -9.28 27.93 -3.57
C GLU A 180 -8.46 27.27 -2.44
N THR A 181 -7.54 26.35 -2.76
CA THR A 181 -6.76 25.64 -1.74
C THR A 181 -5.72 26.56 -1.10
N LEU A 182 -5.93 26.89 0.17
CA LEU A 182 -5.03 27.71 0.98
C LEU A 182 -4.10 26.83 1.84
N GLU A 183 -2.91 27.34 2.17
CA GLU A 183 -1.96 26.64 3.07
C GLU A 183 -2.63 26.23 4.39
N ARG A 184 -3.52 27.07 4.94
CA ARG A 184 -4.29 26.77 6.17
C ARG A 184 -5.10 25.48 6.05
N GLN A 185 -5.77 25.25 4.92
CA GLN A 185 -6.54 24.02 4.70
C GLN A 185 -5.63 22.79 4.64
N VAL A 186 -4.42 22.95 4.08
CA VAL A 186 -3.41 21.89 4.08
C VAL A 186 -2.89 21.63 5.48
N TYR A 187 -2.70 22.64 6.33
CA TYR A 187 -2.35 22.47 7.75
C TYR A 187 -3.44 21.79 8.57
N GLU A 188 -4.72 22.06 8.28
CA GLU A 188 -5.85 21.39 8.93
C GLU A 188 -5.90 19.89 8.59
N VAL A 189 -5.43 19.50 7.40
CA VAL A 189 -5.27 18.09 7.01
C VAL A 189 -4.00 17.49 7.59
N LEU A 190 -2.85 18.14 7.36
CA LEU A 190 -1.51 17.71 7.78
C LEU A 190 -1.16 18.29 9.15
N THR A 191 -1.92 17.87 10.15
CA THR A 191 -1.64 18.19 11.56
C THR A 191 -0.26 17.70 11.98
N ALA A 192 0.25 18.16 13.13
CA ALA A 192 1.54 17.68 13.65
C ALA A 192 1.53 16.15 13.82
N ALA A 193 0.48 15.60 14.44
CA ALA A 193 0.31 14.16 14.63
C ALA A 193 0.26 13.39 13.29
N GLU A 194 -0.44 13.91 12.29
CA GLU A 194 -0.51 13.29 10.96
C GLU A 194 0.86 13.26 10.29
N ARG A 195 1.61 14.37 10.35
CA ARG A 195 2.96 14.44 9.80
C ARG A 195 3.92 13.48 10.49
N ASP A 196 3.81 13.35 11.80
CA ASP A 196 4.64 12.42 12.57
C ASP A 196 4.29 10.96 12.24
N SER A 197 2.99 10.65 12.08
CA SER A 197 2.50 9.35 11.60
C SER A 197 3.05 9.01 10.21
N ILE A 198 2.99 9.95 9.26
CA ILE A 198 3.54 9.76 7.90
C ILE A 198 5.04 9.50 7.96
N ARG A 199 5.80 10.28 8.74
CA ARG A 199 7.25 10.05 8.89
C ARG A 199 7.54 8.68 9.48
N ALA A 200 6.84 8.28 10.54
CA ALA A 200 7.02 6.97 11.17
C ALA A 200 6.70 5.81 10.20
N LEU A 201 5.64 5.95 9.39
CA LEU A 201 5.28 4.97 8.37
C LEU A 201 6.36 4.84 7.29
N VAL A 202 6.83 5.98 6.75
CA VAL A 202 7.90 6.00 5.74
C VAL A 202 9.19 5.40 6.31
N GLU A 203 9.54 5.73 7.55
CA GLU A 203 10.73 5.19 8.19
C GLU A 203 10.62 3.68 8.41
N SER A 204 9.46 3.20 8.88
CA SER A 204 9.16 1.77 9.01
C SER A 204 9.30 1.03 7.66
N LYS A 205 8.72 1.60 6.60
CA LYS A 205 8.83 1.05 5.23
C LYS A 205 10.28 0.97 4.77
N ARG A 206 11.08 2.03 4.98
CA ARG A 206 12.51 2.04 4.64
C ARG A 206 13.29 0.98 5.40
N ARG A 207 13.03 0.80 6.70
CA ARG A 207 13.67 -0.26 7.50
C ARG A 207 13.33 -1.65 6.96
N ASN A 208 12.05 -1.91 6.71
CA ASN A 208 11.61 -3.20 6.15
C ASN A 208 12.23 -3.49 4.79
N GLN A 209 12.37 -2.47 3.93
CA GLN A 209 13.03 -2.62 2.64
C GLN A 209 14.52 -2.92 2.81
N ALA A 210 15.23 -2.19 3.66
CA ALA A 210 16.64 -2.44 3.93
C ALA A 210 16.88 -3.83 4.52
N ASP A 211 16.01 -4.30 5.42
CA ASP A 211 16.09 -5.64 6.00
C ASP A 211 15.85 -6.73 4.94
N SER A 212 14.90 -6.51 4.03
CA SER A 212 14.64 -7.40 2.89
C SER A 212 15.84 -7.47 1.94
N GLU A 213 16.38 -6.31 1.54
CA GLU A 213 17.56 -6.21 0.67
C GLU A 213 18.80 -6.87 1.32
N ASN A 214 19.04 -6.61 2.61
CA ASN A 214 20.12 -7.26 3.35
C ASN A 214 19.95 -8.79 3.42
N THR A 215 18.73 -9.26 3.64
CA THR A 215 18.42 -10.69 3.66
C THR A 215 18.67 -11.32 2.29
N ALA A 216 18.24 -10.68 1.21
CA ALA A 216 18.50 -11.13 -0.15
C ALA A 216 20.00 -11.17 -0.47
N HIS A 217 20.76 -10.13 -0.11
CA HIS A 217 22.22 -10.10 -0.28
C HIS A 217 22.92 -11.21 0.51
N LEU A 218 22.49 -11.49 1.74
CA LEU A 218 23.01 -12.61 2.54
C LEU A 218 22.66 -13.97 1.92
N ALA A 219 21.47 -14.14 1.35
CA ALA A 219 21.09 -15.36 0.65
C ALA A 219 21.96 -15.58 -0.61
N ILE A 220 22.12 -14.54 -1.43
CA ILE A 220 22.95 -14.59 -2.65
C ILE A 220 24.41 -14.89 -2.29
N SER A 221 24.98 -14.21 -1.29
CA SER A 221 26.36 -14.47 -0.87
C SER A 221 26.56 -15.90 -0.35
N ARG A 222 25.60 -16.44 0.42
CA ARG A 222 25.63 -17.85 0.87
C ARG A 222 25.54 -18.84 -0.30
N ALA A 223 24.71 -18.56 -1.29
CA ALA A 223 24.59 -19.37 -2.50
C ALA A 223 25.85 -19.30 -3.39
N SER A 224 26.58 -18.18 -3.33
CA SER A 224 27.78 -17.93 -4.16
C SER A 224 29.07 -18.51 -3.58
N VAL A 225 29.08 -18.98 -2.32
CA VAL A 225 30.24 -19.68 -1.76
C VAL A 225 30.29 -21.08 -2.39
N PRO A 226 31.35 -21.43 -3.15
CA PRO A 226 31.52 -22.79 -3.64
C PRO A 226 31.52 -23.73 -2.43
N ARG A 227 30.60 -24.70 -2.45
CA ARG A 227 30.48 -25.71 -1.40
C ARG A 227 31.86 -26.36 -1.23
N ASN A 228 32.54 -26.11 -0.12
CA ASN A 228 33.70 -26.90 0.28
C ASN A 228 33.19 -28.32 0.53
N ARG A 229 33.22 -29.15 -0.52
CA ARG A 229 32.89 -30.57 -0.45
C ARG A 229 34.00 -31.26 0.32
N THR A 230 33.88 -31.26 1.65
CA THR A 230 34.64 -32.16 2.53
C THR A 230 33.96 -33.52 2.70
N SER A 231 32.96 -33.84 1.87
CA SER A 231 32.42 -35.19 1.84
C SER A 231 33.39 -36.10 1.06
N PRO A 232 33.91 -37.18 1.67
CA PRO A 232 34.92 -38.04 1.05
C PRO A 232 34.39 -38.88 -0.12
N VAL A 233 33.11 -38.78 -0.45
CA VAL A 233 32.47 -39.50 -1.56
C VAL A 233 31.79 -38.48 -2.48
N PRO A 234 32.16 -38.40 -3.76
CA PRO A 234 31.41 -37.62 -4.74
C PRO A 234 29.98 -38.19 -4.82
N ASP A 235 28.99 -37.39 -4.45
CA ASP A 235 27.60 -37.76 -4.68
C ASP A 235 27.36 -37.76 -6.20
N THR A 236 27.22 -38.96 -6.77
CA THR A 236 27.08 -39.24 -8.20
C THR A 236 25.67 -38.94 -8.73
N ARG A 237 24.73 -38.54 -7.86
CA ARG A 237 23.36 -38.24 -8.26
C ARG A 237 23.28 -36.93 -9.04
N THR A 238 22.44 -36.91 -10.08
CA THR A 238 22.12 -35.70 -10.84
C THR A 238 21.30 -34.73 -9.98
N ASP A 239 21.29 -33.45 -10.33
CA ASP A 239 20.50 -32.46 -9.58
C ASP A 239 18.99 -32.74 -9.68
N ALA A 240 18.52 -33.34 -10.78
CA ALA A 240 17.17 -33.86 -10.91
C ALA A 240 16.87 -34.97 -9.87
N GLN A 241 17.77 -35.94 -9.71
CA GLN A 241 17.62 -37.01 -8.71
C GLN A 241 17.61 -36.47 -7.27
N ARG A 242 18.38 -35.41 -7.01
CA ARG A 242 18.36 -34.73 -5.69
C ARG A 242 17.06 -33.99 -5.46
N LEU A 243 16.53 -33.32 -6.48
CA LEU A 243 15.24 -32.63 -6.40
C LEU A 243 14.10 -33.62 -6.13
N THR A 244 14.05 -34.75 -6.85
CA THR A 244 13.05 -35.80 -6.62
C THR A 244 13.08 -36.28 -5.16
N GLN A 245 14.27 -36.54 -4.61
CA GLN A 245 14.41 -36.95 -3.22
C GLN A 245 13.97 -35.84 -2.24
N ALA A 246 14.27 -34.59 -2.53
CA ALA A 246 13.83 -33.47 -1.68
C ALA A 246 12.30 -33.33 -1.66
N LEU A 247 11.65 -33.49 -2.81
CA LEU A 247 10.20 -33.48 -2.94
C LEU A 247 9.56 -34.68 -2.20
N GLU A 248 10.15 -35.88 -2.30
CA GLU A 248 9.72 -37.06 -1.53
C GLU A 248 9.80 -36.80 -0.02
N ILE A 249 10.91 -36.24 0.47
CA ILE A 249 11.09 -35.92 1.89
C ILE A 249 10.01 -34.92 2.36
N VAL A 250 9.75 -33.88 1.58
CA VAL A 250 8.76 -32.86 1.90
C VAL A 250 7.34 -33.42 1.88
N SER A 251 7.04 -34.32 0.95
CA SER A 251 5.74 -35.01 0.88
C SER A 251 5.45 -35.90 2.11
N GLY A 252 6.50 -36.31 2.84
CA GLY A 252 6.39 -37.12 4.06
C GLY A 252 6.15 -36.33 5.35
N PHE A 253 5.93 -35.01 5.27
CA PHE A 253 5.68 -34.18 6.46
C PHE A 253 4.31 -34.47 7.07
N ALA A 254 4.24 -34.56 8.40
CA ALA A 254 2.98 -34.85 9.12
C ALA A 254 1.97 -33.69 9.07
N ASP A 255 2.43 -32.46 8.83
CA ASP A 255 1.60 -31.29 8.56
C ASP A 255 1.37 -31.18 7.06
N GLU A 256 0.13 -31.43 6.64
CA GLU A 256 -0.29 -31.43 5.24
C GLU A 256 -0.19 -30.04 4.60
N THR A 257 -0.41 -28.97 5.36
CA THR A 257 -0.31 -27.60 4.83
C THR A 257 1.16 -27.23 4.60
N ALA A 258 2.04 -27.62 5.53
CA ALA A 258 3.48 -27.42 5.38
C ALA A 258 4.05 -28.24 4.21
N ALA A 259 3.59 -29.50 4.05
CA ALA A 259 3.99 -30.36 2.94
C ALA A 259 3.63 -29.74 1.58
N ILE A 260 2.39 -29.26 1.43
CA ILE A 260 1.91 -28.62 0.18
C ILE A 260 2.73 -27.37 -0.14
N VAL A 261 2.89 -26.45 0.82
CA VAL A 261 3.58 -25.17 0.59
C VAL A 261 5.06 -25.38 0.25
N LEU A 262 5.74 -26.28 0.97
CA LEU A 262 7.16 -26.56 0.73
C LEU A 262 7.38 -27.30 -0.60
N HIS A 263 6.46 -28.20 -0.97
CA HIS A 263 6.52 -28.92 -2.24
C HIS A 263 6.37 -27.96 -3.42
N ASP A 264 5.40 -27.03 -3.34
CA ASP A 264 5.15 -26.02 -4.36
C ASP A 264 6.33 -25.04 -4.50
N ALA A 265 6.87 -24.56 -3.37
CA ALA A 265 8.02 -23.67 -3.37
C ALA A 265 9.28 -24.32 -4.01
N LEU A 266 9.55 -25.58 -3.69
CA LEU A 266 10.69 -26.31 -4.27
C LEU A 266 10.49 -26.60 -5.77
N SER A 267 9.26 -26.95 -6.17
CA SER A 267 8.94 -27.20 -7.58
C SER A 267 9.07 -25.93 -8.42
N THR A 268 8.57 -24.81 -7.90
CA THR A 268 8.66 -23.49 -8.55
C THR A 268 10.13 -23.05 -8.68
N ALA A 269 10.90 -23.14 -7.60
CA ALA A 269 12.32 -22.79 -7.64
C ALA A 269 13.13 -23.68 -8.60
N ALA A 270 12.81 -24.96 -8.69
CA ALA A 270 13.45 -25.87 -9.65
C ALA A 270 13.16 -25.48 -11.10
N ALA A 271 11.90 -25.11 -11.41
CA ALA A 271 11.51 -24.64 -12.73
C ALA A 271 12.23 -23.34 -13.12
N GLU A 272 12.34 -22.38 -12.20
CA GLU A 272 13.08 -21.13 -12.43
C GLU A 272 14.58 -21.36 -12.70
N LEU A 273 15.15 -22.41 -12.11
CA LEU A 273 16.57 -22.78 -12.26
C LEU A 273 16.82 -23.75 -13.42
N GLY A 274 15.79 -24.16 -14.17
CA GLY A 274 15.90 -25.09 -15.29
C GLY A 274 16.27 -26.53 -14.88
N ILE A 275 15.97 -26.93 -13.64
CA ILE A 275 16.19 -28.30 -13.15
C ILE A 275 14.95 -29.12 -13.49
N GLU A 276 14.93 -29.71 -14.69
CA GLU A 276 13.84 -30.60 -15.09
C GLU A 276 13.96 -31.97 -14.41
N PRO A 277 12.86 -32.56 -13.92
CA PRO A 277 12.88 -33.97 -13.54
C PRO A 277 13.22 -34.78 -14.80
N ASN A 278 14.25 -35.62 -14.73
CA ASN A 278 14.63 -36.49 -15.85
C ASN A 278 13.37 -37.13 -16.43
N SER A 279 12.99 -36.75 -17.66
CA SER A 279 12.07 -37.57 -18.44
C SER A 279 12.73 -38.93 -18.54
N ALA A 280 12.17 -39.91 -17.84
CA ALA A 280 12.64 -41.28 -17.91
C ALA A 280 12.72 -41.67 -19.40
N ASP A 281 13.89 -42.17 -19.79
CA ASP A 281 14.06 -42.93 -21.01
C ASP A 281 12.94 -44.00 -21.09
N GLU A 282 12.01 -43.83 -22.01
CA GLU A 282 11.31 -44.92 -22.70
C GLU A 282 11.92 -45.11 -24.09
#